data_AF-A0A9W7F7I3-F1
#
_entry.id   AF-A0A9W7F7I3-F1
#
_cell.length_a   1.000
_cell.length_b   1.000
_cell.length_c   1.000
_cell.angle_alpha   90.00
_cell.angle_beta   90.00
_cell.angle_gamma   90.00
#
_symmetry.space_group_name_H-M   'P 1'
#
loop_
_entity.id
_entity.type
_entity.pdbx_description
1 polymer ?
#
loop_
_entity_poly.entity_id
_entity_poly.type
_entity_poly.pdbx_seq_one_letter_code
_entity_poly.pdbx_strand_id
1 'polypeptide(L)' 'MSTAVPPGAVPLGSNGGPSPTSVIENGQATFCVSTLNSHLTCTLCNGLFRNATTITECLHTFC' A
#
# COMPACT_ATOMS: atom_id res chain seq x y z
N MET A 1 12.91 48.43 3.17
CA MET A 1 13.82 47.28 2.95
C MET A 1 13.77 46.39 4.17
N SER A 2 13.75 45.08 3.96
CA SER A 2 13.65 43.98 4.94
C SER A 2 12.23 43.50 5.26
N THR A 3 12.10 42.17 5.28
CA THR A 3 10.98 41.37 4.75
C THR A 3 10.34 40.50 5.84
N ALA A 4 9.06 40.16 5.63
CA ALA A 4 8.38 38.87 5.86
C ALA A 4 8.81 37.94 7.02
N VAL A 5 7.83 37.48 7.82
CA VAL A 5 7.49 36.04 8.06
C VAL A 5 6.01 35.95 8.52
N PRO A 6 5.09 35.23 7.83
CA PRO A 6 3.76 34.94 8.35
C PRO A 6 3.80 33.83 9.43
N PRO A 7 3.17 34.01 10.60
CA PRO A 7 3.04 32.95 11.60
C PRO A 7 1.92 32.00 11.16
N GLY A 8 2.26 30.83 10.63
CA GLY A 8 1.23 29.84 10.28
C GLY A 8 1.61 28.74 9.29
N ALA A 9 2.85 28.70 8.78
CA ALA A 9 3.30 27.54 8.03
C ALA A 9 3.56 26.38 9.00
N VAL A 10 2.55 25.52 9.19
CA VAL A 10 2.77 24.19 9.73
C VAL A 10 3.69 23.44 8.76
N PRO A 11 4.89 23.00 9.16
CA PRO A 11 5.61 22.05 8.34
C PRO A 11 4.75 20.78 8.31
N LEU A 12 4.31 20.34 7.14
CA LEU A 12 3.91 18.95 6.96
C LEU A 12 5.15 18.14 7.30
N GLY A 13 5.21 17.67 8.54
CA GLY A 13 6.19 16.72 8.99
C GLY A 13 6.16 15.57 8.02
N SER A 14 7.31 15.30 7.40
CA SER A 14 7.62 14.09 6.69
C SER A 14 7.45 12.94 7.69
N ASN A 15 6.22 12.46 7.85
CA ASN A 15 5.99 11.15 8.40
C ASN A 15 6.62 10.21 7.38
N GLY A 16 7.86 9.82 7.66
CA GLY A 16 8.42 8.59 7.13
C GLY A 16 7.41 7.51 7.51
N GLY A 17 6.52 7.21 6.56
CA GLY A 17 5.69 6.03 6.64
C GLY A 17 6.63 4.85 6.86
N PRO A 18 6.22 3.83 7.61
CA PRO A 18 7.03 2.64 7.72
C PRO A 18 7.37 2.21 6.30
N SER A 19 8.66 2.23 5.96
CA SER A 19 9.19 1.35 4.93
C SER A 19 8.53 -0.02 5.17
N PRO A 20 8.15 -0.81 4.15
CA PRO A 20 7.62 -2.15 4.35
C PRO A 20 8.74 -3.05 4.91
N THR A 21 9.11 -2.83 6.17
CA THR A 21 10.04 -3.62 6.93
C THR A 21 9.18 -4.75 7.44
N SER A 22 9.06 -5.80 6.63
CA SER A 22 8.49 -7.07 7.06
C SER A 22 9.32 -7.56 8.25
N VAL A 23 8.81 -7.35 9.46
CA VAL A 23 9.38 -7.95 10.67
C VAL A 23 9.08 -9.44 10.57
N ILE A 24 10.13 -10.24 10.38
CA ILE A 24 10.03 -11.69 10.33
C ILE A 24 10.49 -12.19 11.69
N GLU A 25 9.55 -12.56 12.56
CA GLU A 25 9.86 -13.12 13.88
C GLU A 25 9.26 -14.54 13.95
N ASN A 26 10.07 -15.53 14.31
CA ASN A 26 9.67 -16.94 14.34
C ASN A 26 9.10 -17.49 13.00
N GLY A 27 9.55 -16.94 11.86
CA GLY A 27 9.05 -17.32 10.53
C GLY A 27 7.68 -16.74 10.18
N GLN A 28 7.10 -15.89 11.04
CA GLN A 28 5.86 -15.17 10.77
C GLN A 28 6.18 -13.75 10.31
N ALA A 29 5.73 -13.41 9.11
CA ALA A 29 5.82 -12.05 8.58
C ALA A 29 4.48 -11.33 8.75
N THR A 30 4.49 -10.19 9.44
CA THR A 30 3.33 -9.29 9.50
C THR A 30 3.51 -8.16 8.50
N PHE A 31 2.51 -7.98 7.64
CA PHE A 31 2.48 -6.91 6.65
C PHE A 31 1.17 -6.12 6.77
N CYS A 32 1.20 -4.86 6.34
CA CYS A 32 -0.02 -4.08 6.21
C CYS A 32 -0.83 -4.59 5.01
N VAL A 33 -2.13 -4.83 5.22
CA VAL A 33 -3.04 -5.27 4.15
C VAL A 33 -3.06 -4.30 2.97
N SER A 34 -2.91 -3.00 3.23
CA SER A 34 -2.83 -1.94 2.22
C SER A 34 -1.70 -2.17 1.20
N THR A 35 -0.59 -2.77 1.63
CA THR A 35 0.55 -3.09 0.76
C THR A 35 0.23 -4.24 -0.20
N LEU A 36 -0.61 -5.19 0.23
CA LEU A 36 -1.05 -6.30 -0.61
C LEU A 36 -2.26 -5.96 -1.48
N ASN A 37 -3.09 -5.01 -1.06
CA ASN A 37 -4.32 -4.64 -1.77
C ASN A 37 -4.06 -4.35 -3.25
N SER A 38 -2.96 -3.68 -3.61
CA SER A 38 -2.63 -3.38 -5.01
C SER A 38 -2.36 -4.61 -5.88
N HIS A 39 -2.00 -5.75 -5.27
CA HIS A 39 -1.68 -7.00 -5.97
C HIS A 39 -2.78 -8.06 -5.83
N LEU A 40 -3.66 -7.93 -4.84
CA LEU A 40 -4.72 -8.89 -4.53
C LEU A 40 -6.13 -8.38 -4.90
N THR A 41 -6.23 -7.29 -5.66
CA THR A 41 -7.51 -6.79 -6.20
C THR A 41 -7.83 -7.31 -7.58
N CYS A 42 -9.08 -7.72 -7.79
CA CYS A 42 -9.60 -8.07 -9.09
C CYS A 42 -9.95 -6.81 -9.90
N THR A 43 -9.49 -6.76 -11.14
CA THR A 43 -9.77 -5.66 -12.06
C THR A 43 -11.21 -5.62 -12.57
N LEU A 44 -11.96 -6.73 -12.46
CA LEU A 44 -13.34 -6.82 -12.93
C LEU A 44 -14.37 -6.31 -11.90
N CYS A 45 -14.11 -6.52 -10.61
CA CYS A 45 -15.03 -6.13 -9.53
C CYS A 45 -14.45 -5.09 -8.56
N ASN A 46 -13.20 -4.66 -8.77
CA ASN A 46 -12.48 -3.68 -7.95
C ASN A 46 -12.39 -4.02 -6.45
N GLY A 47 -12.66 -5.27 -6.10
CA GLY A 47 -12.56 -5.81 -4.74
C GLY A 47 -11.36 -6.74 -4.59
N LEU A 48 -11.11 -7.18 -3.35
CA LEU A 48 -10.14 -8.24 -3.09
C LEU A 48 -10.59 -9.55 -3.75
N PHE A 49 -9.63 -10.34 -4.23
CA PHE A 49 -9.90 -11.63 -4.82
C PHE A 49 -10.70 -12.53 -3.87
N ARG A 50 -11.87 -12.99 -4.33
CA ARG A 50 -12.72 -13.97 -3.66
C ARG A 50 -12.90 -15.12 -4.65
N ASN A 51 -12.47 -16.33 -4.29
CA ASN A 51 -12.47 -17.47 -5.23
C ASN A 51 -11.62 -17.26 -6.50
N ALA A 52 -10.41 -16.74 -6.31
CA ALA A 52 -9.47 -16.46 -7.39
C ALA A 52 -9.35 -17.61 -8.42
N THR A 53 -9.64 -17.32 -9.68
CA THR A 53 -9.45 -18.22 -10.82
C THR A 53 -8.36 -17.66 -11.74
N THR A 54 -7.35 -18.47 -12.05
CA THR A 54 -6.23 -18.07 -12.91
C THR A 54 -6.35 -18.72 -14.29
N ILE A 55 -6.25 -17.91 -15.34
CA ILE A 55 -6.25 -18.40 -16.72
C ILE A 55 -4.86 -18.94 -17.06
N THR A 56 -4.73 -20.21 -17.48
CA THR A 56 -3.43 -20.85 -17.69
C THR A 56 -2.62 -20.26 -18.86
N GLU A 57 -3.31 -19.75 -19.89
CA GLU A 57 -2.67 -19.19 -21.09
C GLU A 57 -2.00 -17.82 -20.84
N CYS A 58 -2.61 -16.99 -19.98
CA CYS A 58 -2.17 -15.60 -19.78
C CYS A 58 -1.85 -15.25 -18.32
N LEU A 59 -2.01 -16.20 -17.40
CA LEU A 59 -1.75 -16.09 -15.96
C LEU A 59 -2.49 -14.94 -15.24
N HIS A 60 -3.47 -14.34 -15.90
CA HIS A 60 -4.32 -13.34 -15.25
C HIS A 60 -5.26 -14.04 -14.27
N THR A 61 -5.37 -13.44 -13.09
CA THR A 61 -6.20 -13.93 -11.99
C THR A 61 -7.38 -12.99 -11.79
N PHE A 62 -8.57 -13.56 -11.70
CA PHE A 62 -9.84 -12.85 -11.52
C PHE A 62 -10.64 -13.49 -10.38
N CYS A 63 -11.64 -12.78 -9.84
CA CYS A 63 -12.66 -13.40 -8.99
C CYS A 63 -13.53 -14.37 -9.79
#